data_AF-A0A7S1MZC6-F1
#
_entry.id   AF-A0A7S1MZC6-F1
#
_cell.length_a   1.000
_cell.length_b   1.000
_cell.length_c   1.000
_cell.angle_alpha   90.00
_cell.angle_beta   90.00
_cell.angle_gamma   90.00
#
_symmetry.space_group_name_H-M   'P 1'
#
loop_
_entity.id
_entity.type
_entity.pdbx_description
1 polymer ?
#
loop_
_entity_poly.entity_id
_entity_poly.type
_entity_poly.pdbx_seq_one_letter_code
_entity_poly.pdbx_strand_id
1 'polypeptide(L)'
;TVTYEVELLDFENAKESYEMDAAEMMAAALKFKEKGNHHFKRQNYEVAVAKYGKAVKYLESDQKYTEDEKRAAKKVKMACWNNEAQCGLKTQQFGAAKKCCDKVLELDSQNLKALYRRAQSYIATRDYL
;
A
#
# COMPACT_ATOMS: atom_id res chain seq x y z
N THR A 1 8.44 29.56 -28.50
CA THR A 1 8.84 29.31 -27.10
C THR A 1 7.65 29.67 -26.24
N VAL A 2 7.11 28.75 -25.45
CA VAL A 2 5.94 29.06 -24.60
C VAL A 2 6.47 29.52 -23.24
N THR A 3 6.09 30.73 -22.84
CA THR A 3 6.43 31.34 -21.55
C THR A 3 5.20 31.36 -20.66
N TYR A 4 5.33 30.83 -19.44
CA TYR A 4 4.29 30.90 -18.42
C TYR A 4 4.76 31.82 -17.30
N GLU A 5 3.92 32.78 -16.94
CA GLU A 5 4.01 33.49 -15.66
C GLU A 5 3.03 32.83 -14.69
N VAL A 6 3.55 32.36 -13.56
CA VAL A 6 2.76 31.70 -12.51
C VAL A 6 3.04 32.42 -11.21
N GLU A 7 1.97 32.90 -10.57
CA GLU A 7 2.01 33.53 -9.25
C GLU A 7 1.41 32.57 -8.22
N LEU A 8 2.21 32.18 -7.22
CA LEU A 8 1.77 31.31 -6.14
C LEU A 8 1.03 32.14 -5.09
N LEU A 9 -0.30 32.16 -5.17
CA LEU A 9 -1.14 32.93 -4.25
C LEU A 9 -1.20 32.32 -2.84
N ASP A 10 -1.23 31.00 -2.74
CA ASP A 10 -1.29 30.28 -1.47
C ASP A 10 -0.81 28.83 -1.65
N PHE A 11 -0.25 28.24 -0.60
CA PHE A 11 0.02 26.81 -0.55
C PHE A 11 -0.07 26.29 0.89
N GLU A 12 -0.76 25.18 1.07
CA GLU A 12 -0.73 24.44 2.33
C GLU A 12 0.43 23.45 2.32
N ASN A 13 1.33 23.56 3.30
CA ASN A 13 2.32 22.53 3.55
C ASN A 13 1.61 21.21 3.85
N ALA A 14 2.07 20.11 3.24
CA ALA A 14 1.62 18.80 3.67
C ALA A 14 2.06 18.60 5.12
N LYS A 15 1.11 18.43 6.05
CA LYS A 15 1.40 18.14 7.46
C LYS A 15 2.42 16.99 7.53
N GLU A 16 3.52 17.24 8.23
CA GLU A 16 4.56 16.24 8.46
C GLU A 16 4.03 15.13 9.37
N SER A 17 4.65 13.94 9.31
CA SER A 17 4.12 12.75 10.01
C SER A 17 4.04 12.89 11.55
N TYR A 18 4.69 13.89 12.13
CA TYR A 18 4.64 14.15 13.56
C TYR A 18 3.44 15.01 13.98
N GLU A 19 2.83 15.77 13.07
CA GLU A 19 1.71 16.70 13.35
C GLU A 19 0.34 16.04 13.22
N MET A 20 0.26 14.91 12.50
CA MET A 20 -1.00 14.19 12.36
C MET A 20 -1.29 13.35 13.59
N ASP A 21 -2.55 13.39 14.02
CA ASP A 21 -3.09 12.44 15.00
C ASP A 21 -3.34 11.06 14.35
N ALA A 22 -3.67 10.08 15.18
CA ALA A 22 -3.92 8.71 14.75
C ALA A 22 -5.04 8.60 13.70
N ALA A 23 -6.09 9.42 13.83
CA ALA A 23 -7.24 9.40 12.95
C ALA A 23 -6.93 10.04 11.58
N GLU A 24 -6.20 11.16 11.56
CA GLU A 24 -5.69 11.81 10.35
C GLU A 24 -4.75 10.89 9.59
N MET A 25 -3.83 10.19 10.29
CA MET A 25 -2.95 9.18 9.70
C MET A 25 -3.74 8.03 9.05
N MET A 26 -4.75 7.52 9.75
CA MET A 26 -5.62 6.47 9.24
C MET A 26 -6.40 6.94 8.00
N ALA A 27 -6.96 8.14 8.05
CA ALA A 27 -7.69 8.73 6.94
C ALA A 27 -6.79 8.94 5.71
N ALA A 28 -5.56 9.43 5.92
CA ALA A 28 -4.56 9.59 4.87
C ALA A 28 -4.21 8.23 4.24
N ALA A 29 -3.95 7.20 5.06
CA ALA A 29 -3.66 5.86 4.58
C ALA A 29 -4.81 5.29 3.73
N LEU A 30 -6.05 5.42 4.19
CA LEU A 30 -7.23 4.99 3.43
C LEU A 30 -7.36 5.75 2.10
N LYS A 31 -7.12 7.07 2.10
CA LYS A 31 -7.13 7.89 0.87
C LYS A 31 -6.08 7.41 -0.13
N PHE A 32 -4.87 7.07 0.33
CA PHE A 32 -3.83 6.53 -0.54
C PHE A 32 -4.15 5.12 -1.03
N LYS A 33 -4.75 4.27 -0.20
CA LYS A 33 -5.26 2.95 -0.60
C LYS A 33 -6.29 3.08 -1.72
N GLU A 34 -7.26 3.99 -1.59
CA GLU A 34 -8.27 4.20 -2.64
C GLU A 34 -7.69 4.80 -3.92
N LYS A 35 -6.70 5.70 -3.82
CA LYS A 35 -5.93 6.15 -5.00
C LYS A 35 -5.21 4.99 -5.68
N GLY A 36 -4.61 4.07 -4.91
CA GLY A 36 -4.03 2.84 -5.41
C GLY A 36 -5.05 1.98 -6.15
N ASN A 37 -6.24 1.78 -5.58
CA ASN A 37 -7.33 1.04 -6.20
C ASN A 37 -7.78 1.69 -7.53
N HIS A 38 -7.85 3.02 -7.57
CA HIS A 38 -8.18 3.77 -8.78
C HIS A 38 -7.16 3.54 -9.89
N HIS A 39 -5.86 3.62 -9.59
CA HIS A 39 -4.80 3.35 -10.57
C HIS A 39 -4.76 1.87 -10.99
N PHE A 40 -5.01 0.94 -10.06
CA PHE A 40 -5.09 -0.49 -10.37
C PHE A 40 -6.18 -0.81 -11.38
N LYS A 41 -7.37 -0.23 -11.22
CA LYS A 41 -8.49 -0.40 -12.18
C LYS A 41 -8.15 0.12 -13.58
N ARG A 42 -7.25 1.11 -13.67
CA ARG A 42 -6.74 1.66 -14.94
C ARG A 42 -5.52 0.92 -15.48
N GLN A 43 -5.13 -0.20 -14.85
CA GLN A 43 -3.96 -0.99 -15.20
C GLN A 43 -2.61 -0.25 -15.05
N ASN A 44 -2.59 0.88 -14.34
CA ASN A 44 -1.37 1.61 -14.00
C ASN A 44 -0.76 1.01 -12.73
N TYR A 45 -0.18 -0.19 -12.85
CA TYR A 45 0.22 -1.01 -11.72
C TYR A 45 1.38 -0.42 -10.92
N GLU A 46 2.39 0.16 -11.58
CA GLU A 46 3.55 0.77 -10.91
C GLU A 46 3.13 1.95 -10.03
N VAL A 47 2.21 2.78 -10.55
CA VAL A 47 1.64 3.90 -9.79
C VAL A 47 0.79 3.39 -8.64
N ALA A 48 0.00 2.33 -8.85
CA ALA A 48 -0.80 1.71 -7.79
C ALA A 48 0.07 1.22 -6.64
N VAL A 49 1.16 0.49 -6.94
CA VAL A 49 2.18 0.03 -5.97
C VAL A 49 2.71 1.20 -5.15
N ALA A 50 3.13 2.28 -5.82
CA ALA A 50 3.63 3.47 -5.12
C ALA A 50 2.58 4.12 -4.18
N LYS A 51 1.29 4.10 -4.54
CA LYS A 51 0.23 4.61 -3.65
C LYS A 51 -0.03 3.68 -2.47
N TYR A 52 -0.02 2.35 -2.66
CA TYR A 52 -0.16 1.40 -1.56
C TYR A 52 1.02 1.48 -0.58
N GLY A 53 2.25 1.59 -1.09
CA GLY A 53 3.44 1.78 -0.25
C GLY A 53 3.36 3.07 0.59
N LYS A 54 2.87 4.17 0.00
CA LYS A 54 2.58 5.39 0.76
C LYS A 54 1.55 5.16 1.87
N ALA A 55 0.45 4.46 1.58
CA ALA A 55 -0.57 4.14 2.59
C ALA A 55 0.01 3.36 3.79
N VAL A 56 0.89 2.39 3.53
CA VAL A 56 1.57 1.62 4.58
C VAL A 56 2.48 2.52 5.42
N LYS A 57 3.24 3.43 4.80
CA LYS A 57 4.14 4.35 5.50
C LYS A 57 3.42 5.25 6.51
N TYR A 58 2.22 5.74 6.18
CA TYR A 58 1.38 6.49 7.13
C TYR A 58 0.96 5.67 8.36
N LEU A 59 0.96 4.34 8.25
CA LEU A 59 0.56 3.43 9.32
C LEU A 59 1.75 2.81 10.06
N GLU A 60 3.00 3.10 9.69
CA GLU A 60 4.19 2.52 10.36
C GLU A 60 4.42 3.06 11.78
N SER A 61 3.93 4.26 12.08
CA SER A 61 4.10 4.89 13.39
C SER A 61 3.15 4.32 14.45
N ASP A 62 3.47 3.14 14.98
CA ASP A 62 2.64 2.42 15.96
C ASP A 62 2.55 3.09 17.36
N GLN A 63 3.42 4.05 17.67
CA GLN A 63 3.52 4.67 19.00
C GLN A 63 2.31 5.55 19.39
N LYS A 64 1.57 6.05 18.39
CA LYS A 64 0.43 6.97 18.60
C LYS A 64 -0.93 6.26 18.66
N TYR A 65 -0.97 4.95 18.42
CA TYR A 65 -2.23 4.21 18.26
C TYR A 65 -2.65 3.48 19.55
N THR A 66 -3.95 3.53 19.85
CA THR A 66 -4.60 2.59 20.76
C THR A 66 -4.57 1.17 20.18
N GLU A 67 -4.84 0.15 21.00
CA GLU A 67 -4.86 -1.24 20.53
C GLU A 67 -5.92 -1.49 19.44
N ASP A 68 -7.06 -0.80 19.50
CA ASP A 68 -8.08 -0.85 18.44
C ASP A 68 -7.59 -0.22 17.13
N GLU A 69 -6.93 0.92 17.21
CA GLU A 69 -6.35 1.59 16.04
C GLU A 69 -5.20 0.79 15.43
N LYS A 70 -4.36 0.14 16.24
CA LYS A 70 -3.34 -0.80 15.76
C LYS A 70 -3.98 -1.98 15.01
N ARG A 71 -5.08 -2.53 15.52
CA ARG A 71 -5.84 -3.59 14.82
C ARG A 71 -6.39 -3.09 13.48
N ALA A 72 -6.96 -1.88 13.44
CA ALA A 72 -7.44 -1.26 12.21
C ALA A 72 -6.29 -1.01 11.21
N ALA A 73 -5.16 -0.49 11.69
CA ALA A 73 -3.97 -0.21 10.88
C ALA A 73 -3.41 -1.49 10.27
N LYS A 74 -3.31 -2.58 11.04
CA LYS A 74 -2.92 -3.91 10.54
C LYS A 74 -3.83 -4.37 9.40
N LYS A 75 -5.16 -4.23 9.53
CA LYS A 75 -6.11 -4.58 8.45
C LYS A 75 -5.84 -3.77 7.17
N VAL A 76 -5.56 -2.47 7.29
CA VAL A 76 -5.26 -1.61 6.13
C VAL A 76 -3.90 -1.97 5.51
N LYS A 77 -2.86 -2.20 6.32
CA LYS A 77 -1.53 -2.67 5.85
C LYS A 77 -1.66 -3.97 5.07
N MET A 78 -2.37 -4.96 5.63
CA MET A 78 -2.62 -6.24 4.95
C MET A 78 -3.36 -6.06 3.62
N ALA A 79 -4.36 -5.18 3.55
CA ALA A 79 -5.06 -4.89 2.30
C ALA A 79 -4.13 -4.26 1.25
N CYS A 80 -3.26 -3.33 1.66
CA CYS A 80 -2.30 -2.69 0.78
C CYS A 80 -1.28 -3.69 0.21
N TRP A 81 -0.65 -4.52 1.04
CA TRP A 81 0.29 -5.54 0.57
C TRP A 81 -0.38 -6.61 -0.29
N ASN A 82 -1.62 -6.98 0.02
CA ASN A 82 -2.40 -7.87 -0.83
C ASN A 82 -2.61 -7.26 -2.23
N ASN A 83 -2.95 -5.98 -2.30
CA ASN A 83 -3.14 -5.31 -3.59
C ASN A 83 -1.81 -5.09 -4.33
N GLU A 84 -0.74 -4.80 -3.60
CA GLU A 84 0.63 -4.72 -4.14
C GLU A 84 1.08 -6.06 -4.73
N ALA A 85 0.84 -7.17 -4.03
CA ALA A 85 1.08 -8.52 -4.54
C ALA A 85 0.30 -8.79 -5.83
N GLN A 86 -0.95 -8.36 -5.89
CA GLN A 86 -1.76 -8.47 -7.11
C GLN A 86 -1.16 -7.67 -8.28
N CYS A 87 -0.63 -6.47 -8.02
CA CYS A 87 0.08 -5.68 -9.02
C CYS A 87 1.36 -6.39 -9.49
N GLY A 88 2.13 -6.95 -8.56
CA GLY A 88 3.33 -7.73 -8.87
C GLY A 88 3.02 -8.93 -9.76
N LEU A 89 1.93 -9.65 -9.49
CA LEU A 89 1.47 -10.74 -10.37
C LEU A 89 1.10 -10.25 -11.78
N LYS A 90 0.42 -9.10 -11.89
CA LYS A 90 0.03 -8.52 -13.19
C LYS A 90 1.22 -8.02 -14.01
N THR A 91 2.28 -7.58 -13.34
CA THR A 91 3.52 -7.06 -13.95
C THR A 91 4.63 -8.12 -14.00
N GLN A 92 4.33 -9.38 -13.68
CA GLN A 92 5.29 -10.50 -13.65
C GLN A 92 6.47 -10.30 -12.68
N GLN A 93 6.34 -9.39 -11.71
CA GLN A 93 7.29 -9.19 -10.62
C GLN A 93 7.02 -10.18 -9.49
N PHE A 94 7.16 -11.48 -9.77
CA PHE A 94 6.78 -12.56 -8.85
C PHE A 94 7.53 -12.54 -7.51
N GLY A 95 8.81 -12.16 -7.52
CA GLY A 95 9.61 -12.02 -6.29
C GLY A 95 9.09 -10.91 -5.37
N ALA A 96 8.65 -9.79 -5.93
CA ALA A 96 8.03 -8.71 -5.16
C ALA A 96 6.64 -9.12 -4.64
N ALA A 97 5.87 -9.83 -5.47
CA ALA A 97 4.56 -10.35 -5.08
C ALA A 97 4.65 -11.34 -3.91
N LYS A 98 5.61 -12.27 -3.94
CA LYS A 98 5.91 -13.23 -2.86
C LYS A 98 6.23 -12.49 -1.55
N LYS A 99 7.16 -11.53 -1.57
CA LYS A 99 7.52 -10.73 -0.40
C LYS A 99 6.32 -9.98 0.21
N CYS A 100 5.44 -9.44 -0.64
CA CYS A 100 4.23 -8.79 -0.16
C CYS A 100 3.26 -9.79 0.48
N CYS A 101 3.11 -10.98 -0.08
CA CYS A 101 2.29 -12.03 0.51
C CYS A 101 2.85 -12.49 1.86
N ASP A 102 4.17 -12.64 1.98
CA ASP A 102 4.83 -13.05 3.23
C ASP A 102 4.52 -12.06 4.36
N LYS A 103 4.63 -10.74 4.09
CA LYS A 103 4.24 -9.70 5.06
C LYS A 103 2.78 -9.78 5.50
N VAL A 104 1.88 -10.17 4.60
CA VAL A 104 0.46 -10.38 4.97
C VAL A 104 0.33 -11.62 5.86
N LEU A 105 1.01 -12.71 5.53
CA LEU A 105 0.93 -13.98 6.26
C LEU A 105 1.61 -13.93 7.64
N GLU A 106 2.58 -13.04 7.84
CA GLU A 106 3.13 -12.71 9.16
C GLU A 106 2.09 -12.07 10.09
N LEU A 107 1.12 -11.31 9.53
CA LEU A 107 0.05 -10.68 10.29
C LEU A 107 -1.22 -11.54 10.40
N ASP A 108 -1.51 -12.31 9.34
CA ASP A 108 -2.68 -13.18 9.21
C ASP A 108 -2.30 -14.40 8.36
N SER A 109 -1.87 -15.46 9.03
CA SER A 109 -1.41 -16.69 8.38
C SER A 109 -2.51 -17.43 7.61
N GLN A 110 -3.78 -17.09 7.84
CA GLN A 110 -4.95 -17.69 7.18
C GLN A 110 -5.48 -16.81 6.04
N ASN A 111 -4.75 -15.76 5.64
CA ASN A 111 -5.21 -14.87 4.60
C ASN A 111 -5.27 -15.56 3.22
N LEU A 112 -6.47 -15.99 2.81
CA LEU A 112 -6.69 -16.75 1.57
C LEU A 112 -6.16 -16.04 0.32
N LYS A 113 -6.27 -14.70 0.27
CA LYS A 113 -5.78 -13.91 -0.87
C LYS A 113 -4.26 -13.96 -0.96
N ALA A 114 -3.56 -13.82 0.16
CA ALA A 114 -2.10 -13.88 0.18
C ALA A 114 -1.60 -15.31 -0.12
N LEU A 115 -2.21 -16.33 0.46
CA LEU A 115 -1.88 -17.75 0.18
C LEU A 115 -2.01 -18.06 -1.32
N TYR A 116 -3.16 -17.70 -1.91
CA TYR A 116 -3.42 -17.94 -3.33
C TYR A 116 -2.42 -17.22 -4.23
N ARG A 117 -2.14 -15.93 -3.97
CA ARG A 117 -1.21 -15.13 -4.77
C ARG A 117 0.25 -15.55 -4.62
N ARG A 118 0.64 -16.00 -3.42
CA ARG A 118 1.97 -16.57 -3.18
C ARG A 118 2.14 -17.87 -3.95
N ALA A 119 1.14 -18.74 -3.94
CA ALA A 119 1.14 -19.97 -4.75
C ALA A 119 1.27 -19.67 -6.25
N GLN A 120 0.54 -18.66 -6.77
CA GLN A 120 0.70 -18.21 -8.16
C GLN A 120 2.13 -17.73 -8.46
N SER A 121 2.75 -17.03 -7.51
CA SER A 121 4.14 -16.56 -7.66
C SER A 121 5.12 -17.74 -7.75
N TYR A 122 4.98 -18.74 -6.87
CA TYR A 122 5.79 -19.96 -6.88
C TYR A 122 5.67 -20.75 -8.18
N ILE A 123 4.44 -20.94 -8.67
CA ILE A 123 4.17 -21.62 -9.94
C ILE A 123 4.87 -20.88 -11.09
N ALA A 124 4.77 -19.55 -11.11
CA ALA A 124 5.37 -18.74 -12.17
C ALA A 124 6.91 -18.77 -12.16
N THR A 125 7.53 -18.82 -10.98
CA THR A 125 9.00 -18.88 -10.85
C THR A 125 9.56 -20.29 -10.90
N ARG A 126 8.69 -21.33 -10.97
CA ARG A 126 9.06 -22.75 -10.81
C ARG A 126 9.83 -23.02 -9.51
N ASP A 127 9.58 -22.18 -8.52
CA ASP A 127 10.18 -22.24 -7.19
C ASP A 127 9.28 -23.15 -6.35
N TYR A 128 9.37 -24.46 -6.57
CA TYR A 128 8.50 -25.44 -5.91
C TYR A 128 9.01 -25.90 -4.54
N LEU A 129 10.12 -25.35 -4.05
CA LEU A 129 10.83 -25.81 -2.85
C LEU A 129 11.43 -24.64 -2.08
#